data_AF-A0A3S4IJM2-F1
#
_entry.id   AF-A0A3S4IJM2-F1
#
_cell.length_a   1.000
_cell.length_b   1.000
_cell.length_c   1.000
_cell.angle_alpha   90.00
_cell.angle_beta   90.00
_cell.angle_gamma   90.00
#
_symmetry.space_group_name_H-M   'P 1'
#
loop_
_entity.id
_entity.type
_entity.pdbx_description
1 polymer ?
#
loop_
_entity_poly.entity_id
_entity_poly.type
_entity_poly.pdbx_seq_one_letter_code
_entity_poly.pdbx_strand_id
1 'polypeptide(L)'
;MPVFVDVQLPTYNIDADLLEAALSPRTKAIMIAHTLGNPFDLDKVAAFARKHGLWLVEDCCDALGSTFNGRKVGTFGDIGTLSFYPAHHITMGEGGAVFTRDPQLRLIMESVRDWAATAIARRARTIPAASAFPGSWANCPAATTTSTPIPTWGTT
;
A
#
# COMPACT_ATOMS: atom_id res chain seq x y z
N MET A 1 -10.33 10.40 -12.71
CA MET A 1 -10.70 9.76 -13.99
C MET A 1 -9.56 8.84 -14.38
N PRO A 2 -9.81 7.55 -14.63
CA PRO A 2 -8.78 6.65 -15.16
C PRO A 2 -8.41 7.06 -16.58
N VAL A 3 -7.13 6.91 -16.93
CA VAL A 3 -6.60 7.07 -18.28
C VAL A 3 -6.02 5.72 -18.68
N PHE A 4 -6.60 5.11 -19.71
CA PHE A 4 -6.17 3.79 -20.17
C PHE A 4 -5.07 3.93 -21.21
N VAL A 5 -4.14 2.99 -21.16
CA VAL A 5 -3.03 2.84 -22.09
C VAL A 5 -3.12 1.43 -22.67
N ASP A 6 -2.75 1.27 -23.94
CA ASP A 6 -2.82 -0.02 -24.61
C ASP A 6 -1.80 -1.03 -24.06
N VAL A 7 -2.02 -2.30 -24.38
CA VAL A 7 -1.17 -3.42 -23.97
C VAL A 7 -0.29 -3.91 -25.13
N GLN A 8 0.85 -4.48 -24.80
CA GLN A 8 1.77 -5.07 -25.77
C GLN A 8 1.63 -6.59 -25.83
N LEU A 9 1.59 -7.14 -27.04
CA LEU A 9 1.71 -8.58 -27.28
C LEU A 9 3.18 -8.97 -27.49
N PRO A 10 3.64 -10.14 -27.01
CA PRO A 10 2.87 -11.22 -26.35
C PRO A 10 2.90 -11.13 -24.81
N THR A 11 3.37 -10.03 -24.23
CA THR A 11 3.55 -9.91 -22.77
C THR A 11 2.23 -9.67 -22.03
N TYR A 12 1.19 -9.18 -22.73
CA TYR A 12 -0.12 -8.80 -22.20
C TYR A 12 -0.05 -7.74 -21.09
N ASN A 13 1.08 -7.06 -21.00
CA ASN A 13 1.34 -5.96 -20.07
C ASN A 13 1.20 -4.63 -20.79
N ILE A 14 1.16 -3.53 -20.03
CA ILE A 14 1.12 -2.17 -20.59
C ILE A 14 2.24 -1.94 -21.62
N ASP A 15 1.93 -1.21 -22.69
CA ASP A 15 2.96 -0.60 -23.51
C ASP A 15 3.52 0.65 -22.81
N ALA A 16 4.72 0.49 -22.22
CA ALA A 16 5.38 1.56 -21.47
C ALA A 16 5.77 2.77 -22.34
N ASP A 17 5.88 2.60 -23.66
CA ASP A 17 6.27 3.70 -24.55
C ASP A 17 5.12 4.70 -24.77
N LEU A 18 3.88 4.32 -24.44
CA LEU A 18 2.69 5.17 -24.52
C LEU A 18 2.46 6.04 -23.25
N LEU A 19 3.27 5.87 -22.21
CA LEU A 19 3.10 6.59 -20.93
C LEU A 19 3.23 8.12 -21.05
N GLU A 20 4.16 8.60 -21.87
CA GLU A 20 4.35 10.04 -22.10
C GLU A 20 3.12 10.66 -22.76
N ALA A 21 2.46 9.95 -23.69
CA ALA A 21 1.25 10.43 -24.35
C ALA A 21 0.03 10.47 -23.41
N ALA A 22 0.01 9.60 -22.40
CA ALA A 22 -1.04 9.55 -21.37
C ALA A 22 -0.83 10.56 -20.23
N LEU A 23 0.33 11.21 -20.18
CA LEU A 23 0.66 12.18 -19.14
C LEU A 23 -0.14 13.48 -19.32
N SER A 24 -0.68 13.98 -18.21
CA SER A 24 -1.33 15.29 -18.16
C SER A 24 -1.01 16.00 -16.84
N PRO A 25 -1.25 17.31 -16.72
CA PRO A 25 -1.12 18.03 -15.44
C PRO A 25 -2.01 17.48 -14.31
N ARG A 26 -3.04 16.70 -14.66
CA ARG A 26 -3.96 16.05 -13.71
C ARG A 26 -3.50 14.65 -13.30
N THR A 27 -2.49 14.08 -13.94
CA THR A 27 -1.96 12.75 -13.62
C THR A 27 -1.28 12.80 -12.25
N LYS A 28 -1.65 11.87 -11.37
CA LYS A 28 -1.13 11.79 -9.99
C LYS A 28 -0.54 10.44 -9.64
N ALA A 29 -1.00 9.38 -10.28
CA ALA A 29 -0.60 8.03 -9.98
C ALA A 29 -0.68 7.16 -11.22
N ILE A 30 0.07 6.07 -11.18
CA ILE A 30 0.07 4.96 -12.12
C ILE A 30 -0.30 3.73 -11.30
N MET A 31 -1.33 3.00 -11.73
CA MET A 31 -1.78 1.76 -11.11
C MET A 31 -1.86 0.68 -12.18
N ILE A 32 -1.01 -0.34 -12.08
CA ILE A 32 -0.83 -1.36 -13.12
C ILE A 32 -0.69 -2.73 -12.46
N ALA A 33 -1.34 -3.73 -13.05
CA ALA A 33 -1.21 -5.11 -12.65
C ALA A 33 -0.09 -5.84 -13.38
N HIS A 34 0.55 -6.78 -12.70
CA HIS A 34 1.44 -7.76 -13.32
C HIS A 34 0.59 -8.87 -13.95
N THR A 35 0.17 -8.67 -15.20
CA THR A 35 -0.81 -9.52 -15.88
C THR A 35 -0.39 -10.99 -15.86
N LEU A 36 -1.24 -11.87 -15.32
CA LEU A 36 -1.01 -13.32 -15.24
C LEU A 36 0.33 -13.72 -14.61
N GLY A 37 0.83 -12.89 -13.68
CA GLY A 37 2.10 -13.12 -13.00
C GLY A 37 3.33 -12.70 -13.79
N ASN A 38 3.17 -12.26 -15.04
CA ASN A 38 4.26 -11.73 -15.86
C ASN A 38 4.56 -10.27 -15.45
N PRO A 39 5.75 -9.94 -14.92
CA PRO A 39 6.07 -8.57 -14.57
C PRO A 39 6.10 -7.65 -15.80
N PHE A 40 5.41 -6.51 -15.75
CA PHE A 40 5.58 -5.45 -16.74
C PHE A 40 6.99 -4.83 -16.66
N ASP A 41 7.36 -3.98 -17.62
CA ASP A 41 8.64 -3.29 -17.64
C ASP A 41 8.75 -2.29 -16.46
N LEU A 42 9.15 -2.81 -15.31
CA LEU A 42 9.24 -2.10 -14.05
C LEU A 42 10.33 -1.04 -14.08
N ASP A 43 11.41 -1.24 -14.84
CA ASP A 43 12.47 -0.25 -14.96
C ASP A 43 11.96 1.00 -15.67
N LYS A 44 11.30 0.84 -16.84
CA LYS A 44 10.69 1.97 -17.57
C LYS A 44 9.59 2.64 -16.75
N VAL A 45 8.62 1.88 -16.25
CA VAL A 45 7.45 2.43 -15.54
C VAL A 45 7.87 3.14 -14.24
N ALA A 46 8.74 2.52 -13.44
CA ALA A 46 9.16 3.13 -12.19
C ALA A 46 10.09 4.33 -12.41
N ALA A 47 10.92 4.31 -13.46
CA ALA A 47 11.71 5.50 -13.84
C ALA A 47 10.81 6.65 -14.29
N PHE A 48 9.78 6.37 -15.10
CA PHE A 48 8.79 7.35 -15.52
C PHE A 48 8.01 7.94 -14.32
N ALA A 49 7.52 7.09 -13.41
CA ALA A 49 6.83 7.52 -12.20
C ALA A 49 7.70 8.47 -11.37
N ARG A 50 8.96 8.10 -11.12
CA ARG A 50 9.92 8.94 -10.39
C ARG A 50 10.22 10.27 -11.10
N LYS A 51 10.44 10.23 -12.42
CA LYS A 51 10.72 11.42 -13.24
C LYS A 51 9.63 12.47 -13.13
N HIS A 52 8.37 12.04 -13.08
CA HIS A 52 7.21 12.94 -13.07
C HIS A 52 6.59 13.14 -11.67
N GLY A 53 7.19 12.57 -10.62
CA GLY A 53 6.66 12.67 -9.25
C GLY A 53 5.28 12.04 -9.08
N LEU A 54 5.03 10.93 -9.79
CA LEU A 54 3.78 10.18 -9.76
C LEU A 54 3.89 9.04 -8.76
N TRP A 55 2.78 8.74 -8.07
CA TRP A 55 2.66 7.54 -7.25
C TRP A 55 2.61 6.29 -8.12
N LEU A 56 3.28 5.22 -7.71
CA LEU A 56 3.20 3.92 -8.38
C LEU A 56 2.56 2.88 -7.46
N VAL A 57 1.42 2.35 -7.89
CA VAL A 57 0.71 1.25 -7.25
C VAL A 57 0.88 -0.01 -8.11
N GLU A 58 1.53 -1.02 -7.55
CA GLU A 58 1.73 -2.33 -8.19
C GLU A 58 0.63 -3.29 -7.76
N ASP A 59 -0.23 -3.69 -8.71
CA ASP A 59 -1.18 -4.76 -8.47
C ASP A 59 -0.52 -6.12 -8.71
N CYS A 60 -0.25 -6.83 -7.60
CA CYS A 60 0.45 -8.10 -7.57
C CYS A 60 -0.49 -9.27 -7.26
N CYS A 61 -1.81 -9.12 -7.42
CA CYS A 61 -2.77 -10.18 -7.11
C CYS A 61 -2.38 -11.52 -7.74
N ASP A 62 -2.04 -11.51 -9.04
CA ASP A 62 -1.64 -12.70 -9.80
C ASP A 62 -0.13 -12.91 -9.86
N ALA A 63 0.67 -12.19 -9.08
CA ALA A 63 2.14 -12.19 -9.21
C ALA A 63 2.86 -12.47 -7.89
N LEU A 64 2.19 -13.13 -6.95
CA LEU A 64 2.81 -13.52 -5.68
C LEU A 64 3.96 -14.50 -5.92
N GLY A 65 5.19 -14.02 -5.76
CA GLY A 65 6.41 -14.80 -5.94
C GLY A 65 7.20 -14.43 -7.20
N SER A 66 6.61 -13.65 -8.12
CA SER A 66 7.31 -13.17 -9.30
C SER A 66 8.46 -12.22 -8.93
N THR A 67 9.50 -12.24 -9.74
CA THR A 67 10.68 -11.39 -9.58
C THR A 67 11.01 -10.68 -10.87
N PHE A 68 11.45 -9.44 -10.76
CA PHE A 68 12.02 -8.66 -11.85
C PHE A 68 13.44 -8.25 -11.47
N ASN A 69 14.43 -8.55 -12.31
CA ASN A 69 15.85 -8.26 -12.03
C ASN A 69 16.32 -8.72 -10.62
N GLY A 70 15.87 -9.89 -10.17
CA GLY A 70 16.24 -10.47 -8.86
C GLY A 70 15.51 -9.87 -7.65
N ARG A 71 14.63 -8.88 -7.86
CA ARG A 71 13.82 -8.25 -6.80
C ARG A 71 12.35 -8.64 -6.93
N LYS A 72 11.68 -8.90 -5.81
CA LYS A 72 10.26 -9.28 -5.78
C LYS A 72 9.37 -8.14 -6.28
N VAL A 73 8.37 -8.49 -7.09
CA VAL A 73 7.34 -7.53 -7.55
C VAL A 73 6.52 -6.99 -6.38
N GLY A 74 5.94 -5.80 -6.55
CA GLY A 74 5.24 -5.07 -5.48
C GLY A 74 6.17 -4.29 -4.56
N THR A 75 7.48 -4.41 -4.75
CA THR A 75 8.47 -3.67 -3.97
C THR A 75 9.05 -2.50 -4.73
N PHE A 76 8.74 -2.27 -6.01
CA PHE A 76 9.35 -1.23 -6.84
C PHE A 76 8.67 0.13 -6.69
N GLY A 77 7.34 0.12 -6.63
CA GLY A 77 6.47 1.25 -6.38
C GLY A 77 6.31 1.59 -4.90
N ASP A 78 5.33 2.45 -4.65
CA ASP A 78 5.03 2.98 -3.33
C ASP A 78 4.11 2.04 -2.55
N ILE A 79 3.20 1.36 -3.26
CA ILE A 79 2.18 0.47 -2.70
C ILE A 79 2.09 -0.78 -3.56
N GLY A 80 2.08 -1.95 -2.92
CA GLY A 80 1.77 -3.23 -3.55
C GLY A 80 0.47 -3.83 -3.00
N THR A 81 -0.29 -4.53 -3.84
CA THR A 81 -1.52 -5.23 -3.45
C THR A 81 -1.47 -6.72 -3.78
N LEU A 82 -2.07 -7.55 -2.92
CA LEU A 82 -2.23 -8.99 -3.13
C LEU A 82 -3.70 -9.38 -2.91
N SER A 83 -4.11 -10.44 -3.60
CA SER A 83 -5.41 -11.09 -3.44
C SER A 83 -5.22 -12.53 -2.97
N PHE A 84 -6.14 -13.00 -2.14
CA PHE A 84 -6.18 -14.36 -1.59
C PHE A 84 -7.50 -15.09 -1.94
N TYR A 85 -8.13 -14.69 -3.05
CA TYR A 85 -9.26 -15.43 -3.62
C TYR A 85 -8.79 -16.80 -4.19
N PRO A 86 -9.61 -17.87 -4.23
CA PRO A 86 -9.16 -19.24 -4.47
C PRO A 86 -8.44 -19.49 -5.81
N ALA A 87 -8.63 -18.61 -6.80
CA ALA A 87 -7.93 -18.69 -8.07
C ALA A 87 -6.46 -18.18 -8.02
N HIS A 88 -6.06 -17.49 -6.95
CA HIS A 88 -4.72 -16.92 -6.80
C HIS A 88 -3.75 -17.90 -6.13
N HIS A 89 -2.48 -17.50 -6.05
CA HIS A 89 -1.35 -18.33 -5.58
C HIS A 89 -1.55 -18.97 -4.19
N ILE A 90 -2.14 -18.22 -3.26
CA ILE A 90 -2.51 -18.69 -1.92
C ILE A 90 -3.91 -18.18 -1.61
N THR A 91 -4.64 -18.87 -0.74
CA THR A 91 -6.03 -18.51 -0.45
C THR A 91 -6.35 -18.44 1.04
N MET A 92 -7.29 -17.55 1.38
CA MET A 92 -7.97 -17.47 2.67
C MET A 92 -9.49 -17.63 2.51
N GLY A 93 -9.95 -18.21 1.39
CA GLY A 93 -11.34 -18.13 0.94
C GLY A 93 -11.60 -16.78 0.29
N GLU A 94 -11.63 -15.72 1.08
CA GLU A 94 -11.71 -14.33 0.64
C GLU A 94 -10.69 -13.50 1.41
N GLY A 95 -9.98 -12.58 0.74
CA GLY A 95 -9.03 -11.73 1.43
C GLY A 95 -8.02 -11.05 0.50
N GLY A 96 -7.23 -10.16 1.08
CA GLY A 96 -6.15 -9.47 0.39
C GLY A 96 -5.21 -8.79 1.37
N ALA A 97 -4.08 -8.33 0.86
CA ALA A 97 -3.08 -7.60 1.63
C ALA A 97 -2.61 -6.38 0.85
N VAL A 98 -2.32 -5.31 1.57
CA VAL A 98 -1.63 -4.13 1.04
C VAL A 98 -0.33 -4.00 1.79
N PHE A 99 0.76 -3.76 1.07
CA PHE A 99 2.09 -3.62 1.63
C PHE A 99 2.80 -2.41 1.05
N THR A 100 3.61 -1.77 1.87
CA THR A 100 4.37 -0.58 1.51
C THR A 100 5.64 -0.52 2.36
N ARG A 101 6.66 0.17 1.85
CA ARG A 101 7.88 0.46 2.61
C ARG A 101 7.78 1.77 3.40
N ASP A 102 6.83 2.64 3.06
CA ASP A 102 6.70 3.95 3.70
C ASP A 102 5.86 3.84 4.99
N PRO A 103 6.44 4.15 6.17
CA PRO A 103 5.71 4.09 7.43
C PRO A 103 4.54 5.11 7.49
N GLN A 104 4.61 6.22 6.77
CA GLN A 104 3.50 7.18 6.69
C GLN A 104 2.33 6.59 5.89
N LEU A 105 2.61 6.01 4.71
CA LEU A 105 1.57 5.35 3.91
C LEU A 105 0.93 4.19 4.68
N ARG A 106 1.74 3.39 5.39
CA ARG A 106 1.24 2.33 6.26
C ARG A 106 0.21 2.85 7.27
N LEU A 107 0.53 3.94 7.97
CA LEU A 107 -0.37 4.53 8.96
C LEU A 107 -1.67 5.03 8.33
N ILE A 108 -1.58 5.64 7.15
CA ILE A 108 -2.76 6.10 6.41
C ILE A 108 -3.63 4.91 6.00
N MET A 109 -3.03 3.84 5.47
CA MET A 109 -3.73 2.62 5.07
C MET A 109 -4.43 1.95 6.27
N GLU A 110 -3.73 1.78 7.40
CA GLU A 110 -4.30 1.24 8.64
C GLU A 110 -5.45 2.13 9.14
N SER A 111 -5.26 3.46 9.09
CA SER A 111 -6.32 4.40 9.44
C SER A 111 -7.54 4.23 8.54
N VAL A 112 -7.38 4.12 7.22
CA VAL A 112 -8.53 3.94 6.31
C VAL A 112 -9.21 2.59 6.53
N ARG A 113 -8.44 1.52 6.75
CA ARG A 113 -8.95 0.17 7.05
C ARG A 113 -9.78 0.13 8.34
N ASP A 114 -9.30 0.82 9.37
CA ASP A 114 -9.86 0.73 10.73
C ASP A 114 -10.76 1.95 11.07
N TRP A 115 -11.52 2.47 10.09
CA TRP A 115 -12.46 3.60 10.26
C TRP A 115 -11.87 4.87 10.90
N ALA A 116 -10.64 5.20 10.52
CA ALA A 116 -9.81 6.30 11.04
C ALA A 116 -9.39 6.20 12.51
N ALA A 117 -9.58 5.05 13.17
CA ALA A 117 -9.24 4.86 14.58
C ALA A 117 -7.76 5.16 14.89
N THR A 118 -6.83 4.79 14.00
CA THR A 118 -5.39 5.00 14.17
C THR A 118 -5.01 6.48 14.17
N ALA A 119 -5.62 7.30 13.30
CA ALA A 119 -5.41 8.74 13.28
C ALA A 119 -6.01 9.42 14.53
N ILE A 120 -7.18 8.97 14.97
CA ILE A 120 -7.86 9.47 16.19
C ILE A 120 -7.00 9.17 17.43
N ALA A 121 -6.50 7.95 17.57
CA ALA A 121 -5.69 7.53 18.71
C ALA A 121 -4.36 8.31 18.83
N ARG A 122 -3.72 8.66 17.72
CA ARG A 122 -2.52 9.51 17.73
C ARG A 122 -2.82 10.96 18.07
N ARG A 123 -3.91 11.53 17.54
CA ARG A 123 -4.32 12.90 17.88
C ARG A 123 -4.66 13.05 19.36
N ALA A 124 -5.28 12.03 19.96
CA ALA A 124 -5.55 11.98 21.40
C ALA A 124 -4.27 11.93 22.26
N ARG A 125 -3.16 11.34 21.76
CA ARG A 125 -1.86 11.35 22.45
C ARG A 125 -1.10 12.68 22.35
N THR A 126 -1.39 13.49 21.33
CA THR A 126 -0.75 14.81 21.15
C THR A 126 -1.50 15.96 21.81
N ILE A 127 -2.72 15.74 22.29
CA ILE A 127 -3.43 16.70 23.14
C ILE A 127 -2.89 16.50 24.57
N PRO A 128 -2.29 17.51 25.22
CA PRO A 128 -1.98 17.41 26.64
C PRO A 128 -3.26 17.09 27.40
N ALA A 129 -3.24 16.07 28.26
CA ALA A 129 -4.41 15.61 29.03
C ALA A 129 -5.17 16.73 29.78
N ALA A 130 -4.52 17.88 29.97
CA ALA A 130 -5.04 19.03 30.69
C ALA A 130 -6.00 19.95 29.90
N SER A 131 -6.06 19.90 28.57
CA SER A 131 -6.83 20.90 27.79
C SER A 131 -8.19 20.43 27.27
N ALA A 132 -8.60 19.19 27.55
CA ALA A 132 -9.79 18.60 26.91
C ALA A 132 -11.09 18.69 27.73
N PHE A 133 -11.05 18.99 29.04
CA PHE A 133 -12.27 19.05 29.86
C PHE A 133 -12.17 20.07 31.01
N PRO A 134 -12.94 21.18 30.99
CA PRO A 134 -13.17 21.97 32.19
C PRO A 134 -14.29 21.30 33.01
N GLY A 135 -13.93 20.52 34.02
CA GLY A 135 -14.89 19.90 34.95
C GLY A 135 -14.47 18.55 35.49
N SER A 136 -15.19 18.05 36.50
CA SER A 136 -14.89 16.92 37.40
C SER A 136 -14.68 15.52 36.77
N TRP A 137 -14.46 15.42 35.47
CA TRP A 137 -14.19 14.17 34.74
C TRP A 137 -12.74 13.69 34.83
N ALA A 138 -11.88 14.36 35.61
CA ALA A 138 -10.48 14.00 35.82
C ALA A 138 -10.27 12.60 36.47
N ASN A 139 -11.34 11.95 36.96
CA ASN A 139 -11.29 10.64 37.61
C ASN A 139 -11.87 9.49 36.76
N CYS A 140 -12.20 9.70 35.49
CA CYS A 140 -12.44 8.55 34.60
C CYS A 140 -11.09 7.86 34.33
N PRO A 141 -10.92 6.57 34.66
CA PRO A 141 -9.68 5.86 34.35
C PRO A 141 -9.46 5.94 32.84
N ALA A 142 -8.36 6.56 32.43
CA ALA A 142 -7.93 6.54 31.04
C ALA A 142 -7.94 5.07 30.60
N ALA A 143 -8.59 4.79 29.46
CA ALA A 143 -8.49 3.49 28.83
C ALA A 143 -7.01 3.21 28.57
N THR A 144 -6.41 2.49 29.50
CA THR A 144 -5.06 1.99 29.41
C THR A 144 -5.16 0.95 28.31
N THR A 145 -4.81 1.34 27.09
CA THR A 145 -4.44 0.36 26.08
C THR A 145 -3.20 -0.31 26.64
N THR A 146 -3.41 -1.46 27.28
CA THR A 146 -2.33 -2.34 27.70
C THR A 146 -1.53 -2.63 26.45
N SER A 147 -0.34 -2.03 26.35
CA SER A 147 0.69 -2.52 25.47
C SER A 147 1.08 -3.90 26.01
N THR A 148 0.43 -4.95 25.53
CA THR A 148 0.91 -6.30 25.77
C THR A 148 2.26 -6.41 25.05
N PRO A 149 3.38 -6.67 25.75
CA PRO A 149 4.65 -6.88 25.08
C PRO A 149 4.55 -8.13 24.20
N ILE A 150 5.04 -8.05 22.97
CA ILE A 150 5.26 -9.24 22.13
C ILE A 150 6.29 -10.12 22.87
N PRO A 151 6.00 -11.40 23.16
CA PRO A 151 6.95 -12.25 23.86
C PRO A 151 8.17 -12.50 22.96
N THR A 152 9.36 -12.13 23.45
CA THR A 152 10.62 -12.54 22.83
C THR A 152 10.86 -14.00 23.16
N TRP A 153 10.78 -14.88 22.16
CA TRP A 153 11.21 -16.26 22.28
C TRP A 153 12.72 -16.29 22.51
N GLY A 154 13.13 -16.73 23.69
CA GLY A 154 14.53 -16.91 24.06
C GLY A 154 15.16 -18.03 23.23
N THR A 155 16.27 -17.72 22.60
CA THR A 155 17.24 -18.71 22.10
C THR A 155 17.91 -19.39 23.29
N THR A 156 17.69 -20.70 23.43
CA THR A 156 18.65 -21.64 24.04
C THR A 156 19.49 -22.27 22.94
#